data_AF-A0A0K0MXW1-F1
#
_entry.id   AF-A0A0K0MXW1-F1
#
_cell.length_a   1.000
_cell.length_b   1.000
_cell.length_c   1.000
_cell.angle_alpha   90.00
_cell.angle_beta   90.00
_cell.angle_gamma   90.00
#
_symmetry.space_group_name_H-M   'P 1'
#
loop_
_entity.id
_entity.type
_entity.pdbx_description
1 polymer ?
#
loop_
_entity_poly.entity_id
_entity_poly.type
_entity_poly.pdbx_seq_one_letter_code
_entity_poly.pdbx_strand_id
1 'polypeptide(L)' 'MLSIFHETRDVFVLKDLEKLAVKKGVVLQSVKEVLQSLVDDNMVHQEKIGSSNYFW' A
#
# COMPACT_ATOMS: atom_id res chain seq x y z
N MET A 1 0.89 -1.58 11.54
CA MET A 1 0.30 -1.38 10.20
C MET A 1 -0.52 -2.60 9.75
N LEU A 2 -0.08 -3.82 10.11
CA LEU A 2 -0.67 -5.11 9.70
C LEU A 2 -2.14 -5.36 10.10
N SER A 3 -2.63 -4.88 11.25
CA SER A 3 -4.02 -5.17 11.67
C SER A 3 -5.10 -4.56 10.76
N ILE A 4 -4.78 -3.56 9.94
CA ILE A 4 -5.76 -2.92 9.05
C ILE A 4 -5.80 -3.63 7.68
N PHE A 5 -4.70 -4.25 7.27
CA PHE A 5 -4.63 -5.01 6.00
C PHE A 5 -5.12 -6.45 6.16
N HIS A 6 -4.84 -7.09 7.31
CA HIS A 6 -5.21 -8.50 7.54
C HIS A 6 -6.69 -8.71 7.92
N GLU A 7 -7.36 -7.68 8.42
CA GLU A 7 -8.76 -7.81 8.88
C GLU A 7 -9.77 -7.60 7.75
N THR A 8 -9.39 -6.86 6.69
CA THR A 8 -10.31 -6.52 5.60
C THR A 8 -10.07 -7.26 4.29
N ARG A 9 -8.88 -7.82 4.01
CA ARG A 9 -8.54 -8.32 2.65
C ARG A 9 -8.90 -7.29 1.56
N ASP A 10 -8.69 -6.01 1.87
CA ASP A 10 -9.09 -4.93 0.98
C ASP A 10 -7.94 -4.53 0.04
N VAL A 11 -8.30 -4.17 -1.18
CA VAL A 11 -7.39 -3.65 -2.20
C VAL A 11 -7.18 -2.16 -1.96
N PHE A 12 -5.94 -1.72 -1.80
CA PHE A 12 -5.61 -0.32 -1.56
C PHE A 12 -5.06 0.35 -2.82
N VAL A 13 -5.57 1.53 -3.14
CA VAL A 13 -5.00 2.38 -4.20
C VAL A 13 -3.85 3.21 -3.66
N LEU A 14 -2.88 3.57 -4.51
CA LEU A 14 -1.74 4.41 -4.11
C LEU A 14 -2.18 5.64 -3.29
N LYS A 15 -3.21 6.35 -3.77
CA LYS A 15 -3.74 7.56 -3.11
C LYS A 15 -4.31 7.29 -1.71
N ASP A 16 -4.91 6.13 -1.48
CA ASP A 16 -5.44 5.76 -0.17
C ASP A 16 -4.33 5.35 0.79
N LEU A 17 -3.32 4.62 0.28
CA LEU A 17 -2.08 4.31 1.01
C LEU A 17 -1.34 5.58 1.44
N GLU A 18 -1.23 6.57 0.54
CA GLU A 18 -0.63 7.87 0.85
C GLU A 18 -1.40 8.59 1.97
N LYS A 19 -2.73 8.62 1.92
CA LYS A 19 -3.56 9.21 3.00
C LYS A 19 -3.41 8.44 4.32
N LEU A 20 -3.45 7.11 4.29
CA LEU A 20 -3.32 6.26 5.47
C LEU A 20 -1.96 6.43 6.13
N ALA A 21 -0.90 6.55 5.33
CA ALA A 21 0.45 6.77 5.81
C ALA A 21 0.61 8.10 6.52
N VAL A 22 0.12 9.20 5.91
CA VAL A 22 0.10 10.52 6.55
C VAL A 22 -0.68 10.46 7.87
N LYS A 23 -1.83 9.78 7.87
CA LYS A 23 -2.67 9.59 9.07
C LYS A 23 -2.00 8.75 10.16
N LYS A 24 -1.06 7.87 9.77
CA LYS A 24 -0.24 7.04 10.66
C LYS A 24 1.08 7.70 11.06
N GLY A 25 1.38 8.90 10.55
CA GLY A 25 2.65 9.59 10.77
C GLY A 25 3.84 8.99 10.02
N VAL A 26 3.58 8.17 9.00
CA VAL A 26 4.61 7.56 8.15
C VAL A 26 4.88 8.49 6.97
N VAL A 27 6.16 8.78 6.74
CA VAL A 27 6.60 9.61 5.62
C VAL A 27 6.38 8.86 4.30
N LEU A 28 5.82 9.55 3.29
CA LEU A 28 5.54 9.01 1.95
C LEU A 28 6.72 8.27 1.31
N GLN A 29 7.94 8.72 1.59
CA GLN A 29 9.16 8.06 1.13
C GLN A 29 9.27 6.64 1.70
N SER A 30 9.08 6.47 3.01
CA SER A 30 9.04 5.14 3.63
C SER A 30 7.86 4.29 3.14
N VAL A 31 6.73 4.89 2.78
CA VAL A 31 5.59 4.14 2.23
C VAL A 31 5.95 3.49 0.91
N LYS A 32 6.64 4.23 0.03
CA LYS A 32 7.10 3.72 -1.26
C LYS A 32 8.16 2.65 -1.08
N GLU A 33 9.11 2.84 -0.17
CA GLU A 33 10.14 1.84 0.14
C GLU A 33 9.53 0.56 0.72
N VAL A 34 8.60 0.69 1.67
CA VAL A 34 7.90 -0.46 2.26
C VAL A 34 7.01 -1.15 1.24
N LEU A 35 6.29 -0.40 0.39
CA LEU A 35 5.50 -0.98 -0.71
C LEU A 35 6.38 -1.73 -1.69
N GLN A 36 7.51 -1.14 -2.11
CA GLN A 36 8.43 -1.83 -3.01
C GLN A 36 8.98 -3.10 -2.38
N SER A 37 9.43 -3.05 -1.12
CA SER A 37 9.90 -4.24 -0.42
C SER A 37 8.81 -5.30 -0.33
N LEU A 38 7.58 -4.92 0.02
CA LEU A 38 6.44 -5.86 0.08
C LEU A 38 6.10 -6.46 -1.29
N VAL A 39 6.23 -5.70 -2.37
CA VAL A 39 6.03 -6.20 -3.74
C VAL A 39 7.17 -7.13 -4.16
N ASP A 40 8.41 -6.80 -3.79
CA ASP A 40 9.61 -7.60 -4.07
C ASP A 40 9.57 -8.95 -3.32
N ASP A 41 9.16 -8.93 -2.04
CA ASP A 41 8.90 -10.09 -1.20
C ASP A 41 7.64 -10.89 -1.63
N ASN A 42 6.96 -10.49 -2.72
CA ASN A 42 5.71 -11.09 -3.23
C ASN A 42 4.56 -11.09 -2.21
N MET A 43 4.64 -10.26 -1.16
CA MET A 43 3.61 -10.13 -0.13
C MET A 43 2.47 -9.21 -0.54
N VAL A 44 2.73 -8.28 -1.48
CA VAL A 44 1.73 -7.37 -2.04
C VAL A 44 1.83 -7.39 -3.57
N HIS A 45 0.73 -7.59 -4.25
CA HIS A 45 0.61 -7.43 -5.69
C HIS A 45 0.29 -5.99 -6.04
N GLN A 46 1.12 -5.39 -6.89
CA GLN A 46 0.81 -4.13 -7.55
C GLN A 46 0.24 -4.42 -8.93
N GLU A 47 -0.97 -3.97 -9.20
CA GLU A 47 -1.54 -4.01 -10.55
C GLU A 47 -2.08 -2.66 -10.96
N LYS A 48 -1.82 -2.29 -12.22
CA LYS A 48 -2.31 -1.04 -12.79
C LYS A 48 -3.59 -1.32 -13.55
N ILE A 49 -4.71 -0.86 -13.00
CA ILE A 49 -6.03 -0.97 -13.64
C ILE A 49 -6.43 0.42 -14.14
N GLY A 50 -6.41 0.58 -15.46
CA GLY A 50 -6.67 1.87 -16.13
C GLY A 50 -5.61 2.93 -15.79
N SER A 51 -6.03 4.02 -15.14
CA SER A 51 -5.17 5.16 -14.77
C SER A 51 -4.65 5.09 -13.32
N SER A 52 -5.00 4.05 -12.56
CA SER A 52 -4.67 3.95 -11.14
C SER A 52 -3.89 2.67 -10.82
N ASN A 53 -2.96 2.77 -9.87
CA ASN A 53 -2.21 1.63 -9.32
C ASN A 53 -2.92 1.11 -8.07
N TYR A 54 -3.27 -0.16 -8.10
CA TYR A 54 -3.91 -0.92 -7.04
C TYR A 54 -2.87 -1.86 -6.40
N PHE A 55 -2.99 -2.04 -5.10
CA PHE A 55 -2.12 -2.85 -4.26
C PHE A 55 -2.99 -3.80 -3.42
N TRP A 56 -2.70 -5.10 -3.43
CA TRP A 56 -3.40 -6.10 -2.60
C TRP A 56 -2.48 -7.17 -2.07
#